data_AF-A0A0J5ILU5-F1
#
_entry.id   AF-A0A0J5ILU5-F1
#
_cell.length_a   1.000
_cell.length_b   1.000
_cell.length_c   1.000
_cell.angle_alpha   90.00
_cell.angle_beta   90.00
_cell.angle_gamma   90.00
#
_symmetry.space_group_name_H-M   'P 1'
#
loop_
_entity.id
_entity.type
_entity.pdbx_description
1 polymer ?
#
loop_
_entity_poly.entity_id
_entity_poly.type
_entity_poly.pdbx_seq_one_letter_code
_entity_poly.pdbx_strand_id
1 'polypeptide(L)'
;MNPDKNRELELQRIYWNKYREEVRKRWNKKAVDRMADKGTRWHFFGARNLHDYMQDNIEELRHEIQINPLSNEEKQFTDAFMKKDFFIVHASSADLTNNVDNNLLIYSRLRLGGKDIVFPTYHSSVEDRGGLGNDDYIFFSLEVGNSLQKPYSRFGTNFYRVAYKKENIALRHSSMALIDQIGNESPNSRMINNISLAAHAYLDGRQFIRHRVSFSGIDNCLLGLLYSIILETRKFGERLKEDAKQILSARTDDEINRVINGLFRPEVRVPRMFGATKGDYQVIMHKNTL
;
A
#
# COMPACT_ATOMS: atom_id res chain seq x y z
N MET A 1 -37.57 -20.49 2.41
CA MET A 1 -36.72 -19.92 3.48
C MET A 1 -37.56 -18.95 4.28
N ASN A 2 -37.59 -19.02 5.61
CA ASN A 2 -38.43 -18.15 6.46
C ASN A 2 -37.94 -16.68 6.36
N PRO A 3 -38.77 -15.72 5.90
CA PRO A 3 -38.40 -14.30 5.78
C PRO A 3 -37.85 -13.68 7.07
N ASP A 4 -38.36 -14.10 8.23
CA ASP A 4 -37.92 -13.58 9.53
C ASP A 4 -36.50 -14.05 9.88
N LYS A 5 -36.15 -15.29 9.50
CA LYS A 5 -34.79 -15.83 9.68
C LYS A 5 -33.78 -15.12 8.78
N ASN A 6 -34.18 -14.72 7.57
CA ASN A 6 -33.32 -13.96 6.67
C ASN A 6 -33.04 -12.56 7.22
N ARG A 7 -34.08 -11.90 7.74
CA ARG A 7 -33.96 -10.58 8.37
C ARG A 7 -33.06 -10.62 9.60
N GLU A 8 -33.17 -11.66 10.43
CA GLU A 8 -32.31 -11.84 11.60
C GLU A 8 -30.84 -12.03 11.20
N LEU A 9 -30.56 -12.89 10.21
CA LEU A 9 -29.19 -13.10 9.70
C LEU A 9 -28.59 -11.82 9.10
N GLU A 10 -29.41 -11.03 8.40
CA GLU A 10 -28.99 -9.73 7.85
C GLU A 10 -28.63 -8.74 8.96
N LEU A 11 -29.46 -8.63 10.00
CA LEU A 11 -29.17 -7.79 11.17
C LEU A 11 -27.88 -8.24 11.87
N GLN A 12 -27.71 -9.54 12.10
CA GLN A 12 -26.48 -10.08 12.68
C GLN A 12 -25.24 -9.73 11.85
N ARG A 13 -25.34 -9.83 10.51
CA ARG A 13 -24.26 -9.42 9.59
C ARG A 13 -23.94 -7.94 9.72
N ILE A 14 -24.94 -7.06 9.81
CA ILE A 14 -24.77 -5.62 9.99
C ILE A 14 -24.04 -5.32 11.31
N TYR A 15 -24.49 -5.91 12.43
CA TYR A 15 -23.84 -5.72 13.73
C TYR A 15 -22.40 -6.23 13.73
N TRP A 16 -22.14 -7.40 13.13
CA TRP A 16 -20.79 -7.94 13.03
C TRP A 16 -19.88 -7.07 12.17
N ASN A 17 -20.39 -6.52 11.06
CA ASN A 17 -19.64 -5.57 10.23
C ASN A 17 -19.27 -4.31 11.02
N LYS A 18 -20.22 -3.73 11.76
CA LYS A 18 -19.97 -2.55 12.59
C LYS A 18 -18.93 -2.84 13.68
N TYR A 19 -19.04 -3.99 14.35
CA TYR A 19 -18.04 -4.41 15.33
C TYR A 19 -16.64 -4.55 14.71
N ARG A 20 -16.54 -5.23 13.56
CA ARG A 20 -15.27 -5.40 12.84
C ARG A 20 -14.66 -4.05 12.46
N GLU A 21 -15.46 -3.12 11.95
CA GLU A 21 -15.02 -1.77 11.61
C GLU A 21 -14.39 -1.06 12.82
N GLU A 22 -15.08 -1.03 13.97
CA GLU A 22 -14.58 -0.40 15.19
C GLU A 22 -13.30 -1.05 15.73
N VAL A 23 -13.20 -2.38 15.64
CA VAL A 23 -11.98 -3.11 15.99
C VAL A 23 -10.83 -2.71 15.07
N ARG A 24 -11.08 -2.63 13.75
CA ARG A 24 -10.08 -2.25 12.75
C ARG A 24 -9.61 -0.81 12.92
N LYS A 25 -10.52 0.13 13.13
CA LYS A 25 -10.23 1.53 13.47
C LYS A 25 -9.34 1.61 14.71
N ARG A 26 -9.65 0.86 15.76
CA ARG A 26 -8.84 0.82 16.99
C ARG A 26 -7.45 0.24 16.75
N TRP A 27 -7.32 -0.79 15.92
CA TRP A 27 -6.01 -1.35 15.58
C TRP A 27 -5.16 -0.38 14.76
N ASN A 28 -5.76 0.30 13.78
CA ASN A 28 -5.08 1.37 13.06
C ASN A 28 -4.60 2.46 14.03
N LYS A 29 -5.47 2.92 14.94
CA LYS A 29 -5.09 3.91 15.95
C LYS A 29 -3.85 3.47 16.74
N LYS A 30 -3.91 2.26 17.31
CA LYS A 30 -2.81 1.70 18.11
C LYS A 30 -1.52 1.51 17.33
N ALA A 31 -1.61 1.13 16.06
CA ALA A 31 -0.44 0.93 15.21
C ALA A 31 0.28 2.25 14.91
N VAL A 32 -0.47 3.32 14.59
CA VAL A 32 0.12 4.66 14.40
C VAL A 32 0.60 5.26 15.73
N ASP A 33 -0.16 5.12 16.83
CA ASP A 33 0.28 5.56 18.16
C ASP A 33 1.62 4.90 18.51
N ARG A 34 1.78 3.62 18.20
CA ARG A 34 3.04 2.90 18.40
C ARG A 34 4.17 3.45 17.52
N MET A 35 3.92 3.74 16.24
CA MET A 35 4.93 4.39 15.39
C MET A 35 5.38 5.70 16.04
N ALA A 36 4.44 6.52 16.46
CA ALA A 36 4.70 7.81 17.09
C ALA A 36 5.48 7.69 18.41
N ASP A 37 5.13 6.72 19.25
CA ASP A 37 5.73 6.50 20.58
C ASP A 37 7.08 5.77 20.55
N LYS A 38 7.28 4.87 19.57
CA LYS A 38 8.44 3.94 19.54
C LYS A 38 9.40 4.21 18.40
N GLY A 39 8.96 4.81 17.30
CA GLY A 39 9.82 5.07 16.15
C GLY A 39 10.62 6.36 16.33
N THR A 40 11.92 6.23 16.58
CA THR A 40 12.83 7.37 16.79
C THR A 40 12.84 8.36 15.63
N ARG A 41 12.54 7.92 14.41
CA ARG A 41 12.48 8.78 13.20
C ARG A 41 11.28 9.72 13.16
N TRP A 42 10.32 9.57 14.07
CA TRP A 42 9.13 10.42 14.19
C TRP A 42 9.25 11.47 15.31
N HIS A 43 10.18 11.29 16.24
CA HIS A 43 10.25 12.08 17.48
C HIS A 43 10.52 13.56 17.24
N PHE A 44 11.24 13.90 16.16
CA PHE A 44 11.51 15.30 15.77
C PHE A 44 10.28 16.05 15.25
N PHE A 45 9.17 15.35 14.96
CA PHE A 45 7.95 15.93 14.37
C PHE A 45 6.77 15.99 15.34
N GLY A 46 6.97 15.55 16.60
CA GLY A 46 5.91 15.44 17.59
C GLY A 46 4.97 14.25 17.33
N ALA A 47 4.96 13.28 18.25
CA ALA A 47 4.19 12.04 18.12
C ALA A 47 2.68 12.25 17.89
N ARG A 48 2.10 13.34 18.39
CA ARG A 48 0.66 13.62 18.25
C ARG A 48 0.22 13.98 16.82
N ASN A 49 1.14 14.33 15.92
CA ASN A 49 0.82 14.81 14.58
C ASN A 49 0.84 13.71 13.51
N LEU A 50 1.29 12.49 13.80
CA LEU A 50 1.47 11.47 12.75
C LEU A 50 0.14 10.97 12.17
N HIS A 51 -0.90 10.87 13.00
CA HIS A 51 -2.27 10.59 12.54
C HIS A 51 -2.73 11.64 11.55
N ASP A 52 -2.59 12.90 11.96
CA ASP A 52 -3.05 14.06 11.21
C ASP A 52 -2.28 14.15 9.89
N TYR A 53 -0.95 14.07 9.89
CA TYR A 53 -0.15 14.07 8.65
C TYR A 53 -0.61 12.99 7.67
N MET A 54 -0.79 11.75 8.13
CA MET A 54 -1.20 10.66 7.23
C MET A 54 -2.63 10.83 6.69
N GLN A 55 -3.48 11.58 7.38
CA GLN A 55 -4.85 11.89 6.92
C GLN A 55 -4.88 13.14 6.06
N ASP A 56 -4.12 14.17 6.40
CA ASP A 56 -4.17 15.52 5.81
C ASP A 56 -3.37 15.62 4.51
N ASN A 57 -2.35 14.77 4.31
CA ASN A 57 -1.55 14.79 3.08
C ASN A 57 -2.41 14.69 1.81
N ILE A 58 -3.52 13.94 1.84
CA ILE A 58 -4.40 13.87 0.67
C ILE A 58 -5.14 15.19 0.41
N GLU A 59 -5.49 15.93 1.47
CA GLU A 59 -6.17 17.22 1.33
C GLU A 59 -5.23 18.26 0.73
N GLU A 60 -3.94 18.25 1.10
CA GLU A 60 -2.92 19.07 0.44
C GLU A 60 -2.85 18.76 -1.07
N LEU A 61 -2.79 17.47 -1.44
CA LEU A 61 -2.76 17.09 -2.86
C LEU A 61 -4.04 17.49 -3.60
N ARG A 62 -5.22 17.31 -2.97
CA ARG A 62 -6.51 17.74 -3.55
C ARG A 62 -6.54 19.25 -3.78
N HIS A 63 -6.04 20.02 -2.81
CA HIS A 63 -5.96 21.46 -2.92
C HIS A 63 -5.07 21.90 -4.09
N GLU A 64 -3.89 21.28 -4.23
CA GLU A 64 -2.98 21.54 -5.36
C GLU A 64 -3.62 21.23 -6.72
N ILE A 65 -4.34 20.10 -6.82
CA ILE A 65 -5.08 19.74 -8.04
C ILE A 65 -6.26 20.68 -8.30
N GLN A 66 -6.90 21.21 -7.26
CA GLN A 66 -8.00 22.16 -7.40
C GLN A 66 -7.53 23.53 -7.88
N ILE A 67 -6.39 24.03 -7.36
CA ILE A 67 -5.79 25.30 -7.77
C ILE A 67 -5.25 25.21 -9.20
N ASN A 68 -4.63 24.08 -9.53
CA ASN A 68 -4.07 23.82 -10.86
C ASN A 68 -4.80 22.61 -11.48
N PRO A 69 -5.98 22.84 -12.11
CA PRO A 69 -6.81 21.77 -12.66
C PRO A 69 -6.06 20.85 -13.62
N LEU A 70 -6.51 19.61 -13.72
CA LEU A 70 -5.90 18.60 -14.57
C LEU A 70 -5.91 19.01 -16.05
N SER A 71 -4.77 18.84 -16.73
CA SER A 71 -4.69 18.90 -18.20
C SER A 71 -5.48 17.74 -18.84
N ASN A 72 -5.63 17.77 -20.17
CA ASN A 72 -6.31 16.68 -20.87
C ASN A 72 -5.54 15.35 -20.75
N GLU A 73 -4.23 15.39 -20.84
CA GLU A 73 -3.35 14.22 -20.68
C GLU A 73 -3.44 13.65 -19.27
N GLU A 74 -3.44 14.51 -18.25
CA GLU A 74 -3.57 14.12 -16.84
C GLU A 74 -4.96 13.52 -16.55
N LYS A 75 -6.03 14.05 -17.17
CA LYS A 75 -7.37 13.46 -17.09
C LYS A 75 -7.42 12.08 -17.73
N GLN A 76 -6.82 11.93 -18.91
CA GLN A 76 -6.78 10.62 -19.58
C GLN A 76 -5.99 9.59 -18.77
N PHE A 77 -4.85 9.98 -18.17
CA PHE A 77 -4.10 9.12 -17.27
C PHE A 77 -4.92 8.78 -16.02
N THR A 78 -5.59 9.77 -15.41
CA THR A 78 -6.49 9.57 -14.27
C THR A 78 -7.58 8.55 -14.57
N ASP A 79 -8.26 8.69 -15.71
CA ASP A 79 -9.31 7.76 -16.12
C ASP A 79 -8.77 6.35 -16.36
N ALA A 80 -7.59 6.23 -16.96
CA ALA A 80 -6.94 4.93 -17.18
C ALA A 80 -6.52 4.27 -15.86
N PHE A 81 -5.92 5.04 -14.94
CA PHE A 81 -5.47 4.59 -13.63
C PHE A 81 -6.62 4.13 -12.75
N MET A 82 -7.68 4.95 -12.63
CA MET A 82 -8.81 4.66 -11.74
C MET A 82 -9.68 3.49 -12.21
N LYS A 83 -9.58 3.10 -13.48
CA LYS A 83 -10.25 1.91 -14.03
C LYS A 83 -9.46 0.61 -13.78
N LYS A 84 -8.25 0.67 -13.25
CA LYS A 84 -7.44 -0.53 -13.00
C LYS A 84 -7.91 -1.31 -11.78
N ASP A 85 -7.75 -2.63 -11.87
CA ASP A 85 -7.79 -3.49 -10.70
C ASP A 85 -6.42 -3.47 -10.00
N PHE A 86 -6.40 -2.98 -8.77
CA PHE A 86 -5.23 -3.01 -7.91
C PHE A 86 -5.24 -4.24 -7.01
N PHE A 87 -4.07 -4.83 -6.80
CA PHE A 87 -3.86 -5.94 -5.89
C PHE A 87 -2.77 -5.60 -4.88
N ILE A 88 -2.95 -6.05 -3.63
CA ILE A 88 -1.89 -6.09 -2.64
C ILE A 88 -1.31 -7.49 -2.58
N VAL A 89 0.01 -7.57 -2.49
CA VAL A 89 0.75 -8.84 -2.53
C VAL A 89 1.63 -8.98 -1.29
N HIS A 90 1.41 -10.07 -0.57
CA HIS A 90 2.26 -10.50 0.53
C HIS A 90 3.08 -11.72 0.10
N ALA A 91 4.37 -11.72 0.41
CA ALA A 91 5.25 -12.83 0.14
C ALA A 91 5.71 -13.46 1.45
N SER A 92 5.68 -14.79 1.55
CA SER A 92 6.12 -15.54 2.72
C SER A 92 6.73 -16.88 2.31
N SER A 93 7.66 -17.39 3.11
CA SER A 93 8.16 -18.76 2.97
C SER A 93 7.22 -19.78 3.63
N ALA A 94 6.35 -19.34 4.53
CA ALA A 94 5.36 -20.20 5.18
C ALA A 94 4.11 -20.34 4.30
N ASP A 95 3.42 -21.47 4.46
CA ASP A 95 2.04 -21.64 3.97
C ASP A 95 1.06 -21.00 4.97
N LEU A 96 0.52 -19.83 4.61
CA LEU A 96 -0.38 -19.03 5.43
C LEU A 96 -1.85 -19.42 5.27
N THR A 97 -2.10 -20.51 4.52
CA THR A 97 -3.42 -21.03 4.19
C THR A 97 -3.65 -22.43 4.74
N ASN A 98 -2.62 -23.02 5.37
CA ASN A 98 -2.66 -24.33 6.00
C ASN A 98 -3.50 -24.32 7.30
N ASN A 99 -4.81 -24.13 7.15
CA ASN A 99 -5.83 -24.28 8.18
C ASN A 99 -7.06 -24.98 7.59
N VAL A 100 -7.94 -25.48 8.46
CA VAL A 100 -9.09 -26.32 8.09
C VAL A 100 -9.95 -25.71 6.99
N ASP A 101 -10.13 -24.39 7.03
CA ASP A 101 -10.99 -23.66 6.09
C ASP A 101 -10.25 -23.15 4.85
N ASN A 102 -8.93 -23.37 4.77
CA ASN A 102 -8.05 -22.76 3.78
C ASN A 102 -8.23 -21.23 3.68
N ASN A 103 -8.40 -20.56 4.82
CA ASN A 103 -8.46 -19.11 4.88
C ASN A 103 -7.05 -18.52 4.89
N LEU A 104 -6.86 -17.35 4.30
CA LEU A 104 -5.58 -16.65 4.41
C LEU A 104 -5.55 -15.90 5.74
N LEU A 105 -4.56 -16.21 6.60
CA LEU A 105 -4.33 -15.50 7.86
C LEU A 105 -2.89 -14.99 7.91
N ILE A 106 -2.75 -13.67 7.99
CA ILE A 106 -1.47 -12.99 8.11
C ILE A 106 -1.47 -12.19 9.40
N TYR A 107 -0.37 -12.20 10.14
CA TYR A 107 -0.22 -11.48 11.41
C TYR A 107 0.96 -10.50 11.32
N SER A 108 0.82 -9.35 11.97
CA SER A 108 1.96 -8.43 12.18
C SER A 108 3.03 -9.12 13.01
N ARG A 109 4.27 -8.63 12.94
CA ARG A 109 5.36 -9.15 13.77
C ARG A 109 5.00 -9.16 15.26
N LEU A 110 4.47 -8.04 15.75
CA LEU A 110 4.07 -7.91 17.15
C LEU A 110 2.99 -8.93 17.53
N ARG A 111 2.06 -9.21 16.61
CA ARG A 111 1.01 -10.21 16.82
C ARG A 111 1.51 -11.64 16.76
N LEU A 112 2.49 -11.94 15.90
CA LEU A 112 3.16 -13.25 15.87
C LEU A 112 3.87 -13.52 17.19
N GLY A 113 4.65 -12.56 17.69
CA GLY A 113 5.34 -12.67 18.98
C GLY A 113 4.37 -12.85 20.16
N GLY A 114 3.26 -12.11 20.19
CA GLY A 114 2.22 -12.27 21.22
C GLY A 114 1.36 -13.53 21.09
N LYS A 115 1.60 -14.37 20.07
CA LYS A 115 0.93 -15.66 19.85
C LYS A 115 1.91 -16.84 19.91
N ASP A 116 3.16 -16.60 20.24
CA ASP A 116 4.24 -17.60 20.23
C ASP A 116 4.37 -18.35 18.89
N ILE A 117 4.02 -17.68 17.78
CA ILE A 117 4.23 -18.22 16.44
C ILE A 117 5.68 -17.94 16.06
N VAL A 118 6.42 -18.96 15.68
CA VAL A 118 7.82 -18.82 15.23
C VAL A 118 7.85 -18.18 13.84
N PHE A 119 8.71 -17.18 13.66
CA PHE A 119 8.92 -16.52 12.37
C PHE A 119 10.38 -16.08 12.19
N PRO A 120 10.86 -15.92 10.95
CA PRO A 120 12.19 -15.40 10.68
C PRO A 120 12.35 -13.96 11.17
N THR A 121 13.16 -13.76 12.21
CA THR A 121 13.31 -12.45 12.86
C THR A 121 14.05 -11.44 12.00
N TYR A 122 14.86 -11.90 11.04
CA TYR A 122 15.64 -11.07 10.11
C TYR A 122 14.80 -10.39 9.00
N HIS A 123 13.51 -10.73 8.87
CA HIS A 123 12.59 -10.03 7.96
C HIS A 123 12.12 -8.66 8.49
N SER A 124 12.44 -8.30 9.73
CA SER A 124 12.22 -6.94 10.26
C SER A 124 13.46 -6.51 11.03
N SER A 125 14.08 -5.42 10.58
CA SER A 125 15.34 -4.94 11.14
C SER A 125 15.14 -4.25 12.49
N VAL A 126 16.24 -3.78 13.08
CA VAL A 126 16.17 -2.92 14.27
C VAL A 126 15.59 -1.56 13.90
N GLU A 127 15.88 -1.05 12.71
CA GLU A 127 15.38 0.20 12.15
C GLU A 127 13.87 0.15 11.87
N ASP A 128 13.32 -0.98 11.42
CA ASP A 128 11.86 -1.15 11.31
C ASP A 128 11.20 -0.97 12.69
N ARG A 129 11.71 -1.69 13.69
CA ARG A 129 11.11 -1.77 15.03
C ARG A 129 11.32 -0.52 15.88
N GLY A 130 12.56 -0.05 15.96
CA GLY A 130 12.94 1.09 16.80
C GLY A 130 13.04 2.40 16.02
N GLY A 131 13.35 2.34 14.71
CA GLY A 131 13.42 3.53 13.87
C GLY A 131 12.03 4.01 13.45
N LEU A 132 11.18 3.11 12.94
CA LEU A 132 9.83 3.45 12.47
C LEU A 132 8.71 3.05 13.43
N GLY A 133 8.91 2.04 14.29
CA GLY A 133 7.85 1.55 15.19
C GLY A 133 6.66 0.94 14.45
N ASN A 134 6.87 0.45 13.22
CA ASN A 134 5.82 -0.04 12.33
C ASN A 134 5.59 -1.56 12.43
N ASP A 135 6.11 -2.22 13.46
CA ASP A 135 6.10 -3.67 13.65
C ASP A 135 4.73 -4.26 14.07
N ASP A 136 3.72 -3.42 14.30
CA ASP A 136 2.31 -3.85 14.39
C ASP A 136 1.57 -3.73 13.05
N TYR A 137 2.26 -3.50 11.92
CA TYR A 137 1.69 -3.61 10.58
C TYR A 137 2.07 -4.93 9.89
N ILE A 138 1.23 -5.29 8.91
CA ILE A 138 1.55 -6.25 7.85
C ILE A 138 1.80 -5.45 6.58
N PHE A 139 2.85 -5.82 5.87
CA PHE A 139 3.31 -5.12 4.67
C PHE A 139 2.94 -5.90 3.42
N PHE A 140 2.47 -5.17 2.42
CA PHE A 140 2.14 -5.66 1.10
C PHE A 140 2.74 -4.72 0.05
N SER A 141 3.22 -5.27 -1.07
CA SER A 141 3.47 -4.46 -2.26
C SER A 141 2.16 -4.21 -3.01
N LEU A 142 2.04 -3.05 -3.66
CA LEU A 142 0.95 -2.76 -4.59
C LEU A 142 1.31 -3.25 -6.00
N GLU A 143 0.38 -3.93 -6.66
CA GLU A 143 0.48 -4.36 -8.05
C GLU A 143 -0.78 -3.93 -8.83
N VAL A 144 -0.62 -3.78 -10.15
CA VAL A 144 -1.72 -3.50 -11.07
C VAL A 144 -1.99 -4.74 -11.91
N GLY A 145 -3.26 -5.07 -12.08
CA GLY A 145 -3.72 -6.12 -12.97
C GLY A 145 -3.84 -7.50 -12.32
N ASN A 146 -4.45 -8.42 -13.07
CA ASN A 146 -4.89 -9.71 -12.56
C ASN A 146 -3.79 -10.79 -12.50
N SER A 147 -2.62 -10.54 -13.07
CA SER A 147 -1.46 -11.46 -13.03
C SER A 147 -0.36 -10.98 -12.08
N LEU A 148 0.32 -11.92 -11.41
CA LEU A 148 1.44 -11.63 -10.52
C LEU A 148 2.53 -10.90 -11.31
N GLN A 149 2.90 -9.71 -10.86
CA GLN A 149 3.92 -8.90 -11.53
C GLN A 149 5.32 -9.16 -10.96
N LYS A 150 5.40 -9.56 -9.69
CA LYS A 150 6.67 -9.82 -9.00
C LYS A 150 7.14 -11.27 -9.16
N PRO A 151 8.30 -11.53 -9.79
CA PRO A 151 8.78 -12.90 -9.99
C PRO A 151 9.51 -13.48 -8.76
N TYR A 152 9.99 -12.63 -7.84
CA TYR A 152 10.81 -13.04 -6.70
C TYR A 152 10.63 -12.11 -5.52
N SER A 153 10.71 -12.64 -4.30
CA SER A 153 10.74 -11.86 -3.06
C SER A 153 11.73 -12.44 -2.06
N ARG A 154 12.55 -11.60 -1.44
CA ARG A 154 13.45 -12.01 -0.34
C ARG A 154 12.70 -12.55 0.89
N PHE A 155 11.41 -12.24 1.00
CA PHE A 155 10.56 -12.65 2.13
C PHE A 155 9.94 -14.04 1.94
N GLY A 156 10.13 -14.65 0.77
CA GLY A 156 9.70 -16.01 0.47
C GLY A 156 9.11 -16.17 -0.92
N THR A 157 8.83 -17.42 -1.26
CA THR A 157 8.44 -17.88 -2.60
C THR A 157 6.93 -18.11 -2.74
N ASN A 158 6.15 -18.04 -1.66
CA ASN A 158 4.69 -18.10 -1.73
C ASN A 158 4.13 -16.69 -1.80
N PHE A 159 3.32 -16.40 -2.80
CA PHE A 159 2.66 -15.11 -2.99
C PHE A 159 1.17 -15.19 -2.72
N TYR A 160 0.68 -14.29 -1.89
CA TYR A 160 -0.73 -14.14 -1.54
C TYR A 160 -1.21 -12.80 -2.08
N ARG A 161 -2.08 -12.84 -3.09
CA ARG A 161 -2.60 -11.63 -3.76
C ARG A 161 -4.06 -11.41 -3.38
N VAL A 162 -4.40 -10.19 -3.02
CA VAL A 162 -5.75 -9.79 -2.62
C VAL A 162 -6.14 -8.54 -3.38
N ALA A 163 -7.36 -8.50 -3.92
CA ALA A 163 -7.87 -7.29 -4.56
C ALA A 163 -7.91 -6.13 -3.54
N TYR A 164 -7.30 -5.01 -3.89
CA TYR A 164 -7.22 -3.81 -3.04
C TYR A 164 -8.49 -2.97 -3.19
N LYS A 165 -9.57 -3.42 -2.53
CA LYS A 165 -10.92 -2.87 -2.69
C LYS A 165 -11.57 -2.55 -1.34
N LYS A 166 -12.36 -1.47 -1.28
CA LYS A 166 -12.97 -0.95 -0.04
C LYS A 166 -14.02 -1.87 0.57
N GLU A 167 -14.54 -2.81 -0.22
CA GLU A 167 -15.48 -3.84 0.20
C GLU A 167 -14.82 -4.80 1.22
N ASN A 168 -13.49 -4.93 1.17
CA ASN A 168 -12.74 -5.64 2.18
C ASN A 168 -12.51 -4.75 3.42
N ILE A 169 -13.28 -5.02 4.47
CA ILE A 169 -13.23 -4.30 5.76
C ILE A 169 -11.83 -4.27 6.37
N ALA A 170 -10.99 -5.30 6.13
CA ALA A 170 -9.63 -5.32 6.65
C ALA A 170 -8.73 -4.24 6.03
N LEU A 171 -9.08 -3.75 4.83
CA LEU A 171 -8.32 -2.78 4.06
C LEU A 171 -8.79 -1.34 4.26
N ARG A 172 -9.99 -1.10 4.78
CA ARG A 172 -10.52 0.27 4.94
C ARG A 172 -9.64 1.19 5.78
N HIS A 173 -8.94 0.60 6.76
CA HIS A 173 -7.99 1.30 7.63
C HIS A 173 -6.54 0.93 7.35
N SER A 174 -6.23 0.48 6.13
CA SER A 174 -4.84 0.39 5.69
C SER A 174 -4.22 1.79 5.61
N SER A 175 -2.91 1.83 5.57
CA SER A 175 -2.17 3.00 5.11
C SER A 175 -1.27 2.63 3.94
N MET A 176 -0.79 3.61 3.22
CA MET A 176 0.17 3.43 2.13
C MET A 176 1.33 4.39 2.34
N ALA A 177 2.56 3.90 2.26
CA ALA A 177 3.75 4.72 2.13
C ALA A 177 4.25 4.61 0.69
N LEU A 178 4.52 5.74 0.02
CA LEU A 178 4.92 5.73 -1.40
C LEU A 178 6.36 5.30 -1.61
N ILE A 179 7.20 5.34 -0.58
CA ILE A 179 8.63 4.99 -0.65
C ILE A 179 9.05 4.24 0.61
N ASP A 180 10.25 3.64 0.57
CA ASP A 180 10.90 3.10 1.76
C ASP A 180 11.14 4.23 2.78
N GLN A 181 10.52 4.13 3.96
CA GLN A 181 10.65 5.16 4.99
C GLN A 181 11.92 5.03 5.84
N ILE A 182 12.63 3.91 5.79
CA ILE A 182 13.95 3.78 6.43
C ILE A 182 14.97 4.54 5.60
N GLY A 183 15.18 4.11 4.35
CA GLY A 183 16.14 4.75 3.44
C GLY A 183 15.71 6.14 3.02
N ASN A 184 14.39 6.36 2.86
CA ASN A 184 13.82 7.55 2.25
C ASN A 184 14.41 7.82 0.84
N GLU A 185 14.73 6.73 0.15
CA GLU A 185 15.43 6.71 -1.14
C GLU A 185 14.44 6.73 -2.29
N SER A 186 14.89 7.31 -3.41
CA SER A 186 14.18 7.22 -4.68
C SER A 186 14.10 5.78 -5.16
N PRO A 187 12.92 5.33 -5.64
CA PRO A 187 12.80 4.06 -6.36
C PRO A 187 13.68 4.05 -7.60
N ASN A 188 13.91 2.84 -8.13
CA ASN A 188 14.67 2.65 -9.35
C ASN A 188 13.90 3.20 -10.56
N SER A 189 14.23 4.42 -11.00
CA SER A 189 13.54 5.06 -12.13
C SER A 189 13.65 4.26 -13.43
N ARG A 190 14.64 3.37 -13.56
CA ARG A 190 14.83 2.49 -14.74
C ARG A 190 13.69 1.50 -14.97
N MET A 191 12.72 1.40 -14.05
CA MET A 191 11.49 0.66 -14.30
C MET A 191 10.60 1.36 -15.33
N ILE A 192 10.70 2.69 -15.47
CA ILE A 192 10.01 3.48 -16.49
C ILE A 192 10.84 3.42 -17.77
N ASN A 193 10.27 2.84 -18.82
CA ASN A 193 10.92 2.80 -20.13
C ASN A 193 10.68 4.10 -20.89
N ASN A 194 11.50 4.35 -21.91
CA ASN A 194 11.26 5.40 -22.92
C ASN A 194 11.22 6.84 -22.37
N ILE A 195 11.88 7.10 -21.24
CA ILE A 195 12.20 8.45 -20.79
C ILE A 195 13.70 8.73 -20.96
N SER A 196 14.05 9.99 -21.05
CA SER A 196 15.41 10.45 -21.25
C SER A 196 16.32 10.15 -20.05
N LEU A 197 17.63 10.07 -20.29
CA LEU A 197 18.62 9.97 -19.20
C LEU A 197 18.54 11.15 -18.22
N ALA A 198 18.14 12.33 -18.71
CA ALA A 198 17.94 13.51 -17.86
C ALA A 198 16.74 13.33 -16.92
N ALA A 199 15.65 12.73 -17.39
CA ALA A 199 14.51 12.39 -16.55
C ALA A 199 14.86 11.31 -15.51
N HIS A 200 15.62 10.28 -15.89
CA HIS A 200 16.13 9.30 -14.92
C HIS A 200 17.00 9.96 -13.85
N ALA A 201 17.95 10.80 -14.23
CA ALA A 201 18.81 11.51 -13.29
C ALA A 201 18.01 12.42 -12.35
N TYR A 202 16.98 13.09 -12.86
CA TYR A 202 16.04 13.86 -12.03
C TYR A 202 15.34 12.98 -11.01
N LEU A 203 14.72 11.88 -11.47
CA LEU A 203 13.93 10.98 -10.63
C LEU A 203 14.78 10.28 -9.57
N ASP A 204 16.00 9.88 -9.90
CA ASP A 204 16.91 9.22 -8.96
C ASP A 204 17.43 10.22 -7.90
N GLY A 205 17.60 11.49 -8.27
CA GLY A 205 18.08 12.56 -7.37
C GLY A 205 17.04 13.14 -6.41
N ARG A 206 15.77 12.72 -6.49
CA ARG A 206 14.69 13.26 -5.65
C ARG A 206 14.94 13.02 -4.16
N GLN A 207 14.43 13.94 -3.36
CA GLN A 207 14.41 13.84 -1.91
C GLN A 207 12.97 13.86 -1.43
N PHE A 208 12.67 13.05 -0.44
CA PHE A 208 11.32 12.93 0.09
C PHE A 208 11.24 13.40 1.54
N ILE A 209 10.08 13.91 1.92
CA ILE A 209 9.78 14.22 3.31
C ILE A 209 8.93 13.06 3.84
N ARG A 210 9.51 12.28 4.76
CA ARG A 210 8.96 10.99 5.22
C ARG A 210 7.48 11.01 5.59
N HIS A 211 7.02 12.06 6.28
CA HIS A 211 5.62 12.16 6.70
C HIS A 211 4.66 12.57 5.58
N ARG A 212 5.15 13.20 4.50
CA ARG A 212 4.34 13.68 3.36
C ARG A 212 4.06 12.63 2.28
N VAL A 213 4.71 11.47 2.39
CA VAL A 213 4.62 10.36 1.43
C VAL A 213 3.77 9.21 1.96
N SER A 214 2.86 9.51 2.90
CA SER A 214 2.01 8.50 3.55
C SER A 214 0.55 8.91 3.55
N PHE A 215 -0.33 7.96 3.27
CA PHE A 215 -1.78 8.17 3.25
C PHE A 215 -2.47 7.13 4.13
N SER A 216 -3.52 7.54 4.84
CA SER A 216 -4.34 6.66 5.66
C SER A 216 -5.74 6.49 5.05
N GLY A 217 -6.23 5.25 5.06
CA GLY A 217 -7.51 4.87 4.49
C GLY A 217 -7.42 4.49 3.01
N ILE A 218 -8.10 3.40 2.63
CA ILE A 218 -8.02 2.85 1.27
C ILE A 218 -8.37 3.87 0.18
N ASP A 219 -9.41 4.66 0.39
CA ASP A 219 -9.88 5.67 -0.57
C ASP A 219 -8.82 6.75 -0.82
N ASN A 220 -8.08 7.13 0.24
CA ASN A 220 -7.02 8.12 0.15
C ASN A 220 -5.71 7.54 -0.40
N CYS A 221 -5.44 6.25 -0.20
CA CYS A 221 -4.20 5.62 -0.65
C CYS A 221 -4.04 5.67 -2.17
N LEU A 222 -5.05 5.22 -2.93
CA LEU A 222 -4.97 5.20 -4.39
C LEU A 222 -5.03 6.59 -5.00
N LEU A 223 -5.88 7.48 -4.47
CA LEU A 223 -5.93 8.88 -4.91
C LEU A 223 -4.64 9.63 -4.59
N GLY A 224 -4.06 9.39 -3.41
CA GLY A 224 -2.78 9.97 -3.00
C GLY A 224 -1.64 9.56 -3.92
N LEU A 225 -1.57 8.27 -4.28
CA LEU A 225 -0.63 7.77 -5.28
C LEU A 225 -0.85 8.43 -6.65
N LEU A 226 -2.10 8.48 -7.15
CA LEU A 226 -2.43 9.10 -8.43
C LEU A 226 -2.01 10.58 -8.47
N TYR A 227 -2.41 11.37 -7.48
CA TYR A 227 -2.07 12.80 -7.45
C TYR A 227 -0.58 13.03 -7.24
N SER A 228 0.09 12.17 -6.47
CA SER A 228 1.55 12.23 -6.34
C SER A 228 2.24 11.99 -7.68
N ILE A 229 1.77 11.05 -8.50
CA ILE A 229 2.28 10.82 -9.86
C ILE A 229 2.09 12.08 -10.72
N ILE A 230 0.87 12.62 -10.77
CA ILE A 230 0.55 13.80 -11.57
C ILE A 230 1.43 14.99 -11.15
N LEU A 231 1.43 15.33 -9.87
CA LEU A 231 2.20 16.46 -9.35
C LEU A 231 3.71 16.25 -9.53
N GLU A 232 4.20 15.01 -9.48
CA GLU A 232 5.61 14.72 -9.79
C GLU A 232 5.92 14.99 -11.27
N THR A 233 5.06 14.56 -12.19
CA THR A 233 5.25 14.84 -13.62
C THR A 233 5.16 16.33 -13.95
N ARG A 234 4.41 17.13 -13.19
CA ARG A 234 4.40 18.59 -13.36
C ARG A 234 5.75 19.25 -13.05
N LYS A 235 6.54 18.67 -12.14
CA LYS A 235 7.86 19.22 -11.76
C LYS A 235 8.91 19.07 -12.86
N PHE A 236 8.65 18.27 -13.88
CA PHE A 236 9.54 18.10 -15.05
C PHE A 236 9.67 19.42 -15.85
N GLY A 237 8.66 20.28 -15.77
CA GLY A 237 8.63 21.57 -16.46
C GLY A 237 8.77 21.44 -17.98
N GLU A 238 9.07 22.56 -18.66
CA GLU A 238 9.21 22.55 -20.12
C GLU A 238 10.40 21.71 -20.61
N ARG A 239 11.47 21.59 -19.80
CA ARG A 239 12.68 20.86 -20.18
C ARG A 239 12.46 19.35 -20.35
N LEU A 240 11.62 18.74 -19.52
CA LEU A 240 11.36 17.30 -19.51
C LEU A 240 9.90 16.99 -19.90
N LYS A 241 9.25 17.90 -20.64
CA LYS A 241 7.82 17.82 -20.98
C LYS A 241 7.45 16.57 -21.78
N GLU A 242 8.29 16.16 -22.72
CA GLU A 242 8.05 14.94 -23.48
C GLU A 242 8.17 13.68 -22.60
N ASP A 243 9.10 13.68 -21.64
CA ASP A 243 9.22 12.57 -20.66
C ASP A 243 7.98 12.49 -19.76
N ALA A 244 7.44 13.63 -19.33
CA ALA A 244 6.18 13.69 -18.58
C ALA A 244 5.01 13.12 -19.40
N LYS A 245 4.92 13.45 -20.71
CA LYS A 245 3.92 12.87 -21.60
C LYS A 245 4.07 11.36 -21.75
N GLN A 246 5.30 10.84 -21.82
CA GLN A 246 5.53 9.38 -21.87
C GLN A 246 5.07 8.68 -20.60
N ILE A 247 5.31 9.27 -19.43
CA ILE A 247 4.80 8.73 -18.16
C ILE A 247 3.26 8.75 -18.15
N LEU A 248 2.65 9.87 -18.52
CA LEU A 248 1.19 10.05 -18.53
C LEU A 248 0.50 9.31 -19.68
N SER A 249 1.23 8.71 -20.63
CA SER A 249 0.67 7.91 -21.72
C SER A 249 0.44 6.44 -21.35
N ALA A 250 0.92 5.97 -20.19
CA ALA A 250 0.73 4.60 -19.72
C ALA A 250 -0.76 4.19 -19.66
N ARG A 251 -1.13 3.04 -20.26
CA ARG A 251 -2.51 2.55 -20.29
C ARG A 251 -2.66 1.09 -19.87
N THR A 252 -1.68 0.24 -20.15
CA THR A 252 -1.72 -1.19 -19.81
C THR A 252 -1.38 -1.42 -18.33
N ASP A 253 -1.68 -2.62 -17.82
CA ASP A 253 -1.37 -2.97 -16.44
C ASP A 253 0.15 -2.93 -16.17
N ASP A 254 0.95 -3.45 -17.10
CA ASP A 254 2.42 -3.44 -17.01
C ASP A 254 2.98 -2.01 -17.04
N GLU A 255 2.51 -1.17 -17.97
CA GLU A 255 2.96 0.24 -18.06
C GLU A 255 2.64 1.03 -16.80
N ILE A 256 1.41 0.92 -16.27
CA ILE A 256 1.04 1.62 -15.03
C ILE A 256 1.83 1.05 -13.85
N ASN A 257 2.04 -0.27 -13.79
CA ASN A 257 2.85 -0.89 -12.73
C ASN A 257 4.31 -0.40 -12.77
N ARG A 258 4.88 -0.22 -13.96
CA ARG A 258 6.22 0.37 -14.16
C ARG A 258 6.29 1.82 -13.73
N VAL A 259 5.29 2.64 -14.12
CA VAL A 259 5.19 4.03 -13.68
C VAL A 259 5.10 4.12 -12.16
N ILE A 260 4.21 3.33 -11.54
CA ILE A 260 4.05 3.29 -10.09
C ILE A 260 5.36 2.91 -9.41
N ASN A 261 6.04 1.85 -9.85
CA ASN A 261 7.25 1.32 -9.20
C ASN A 261 8.55 2.06 -9.54
N GLY A 262 8.56 2.85 -10.62
CA GLY A 262 9.69 3.69 -10.99
C GLY A 262 9.61 5.11 -10.43
N LEU A 263 8.41 5.67 -10.31
CA LEU A 263 8.20 6.95 -9.63
C LEU A 263 8.14 6.78 -8.12
N PHE A 264 7.43 5.77 -7.66
CA PHE A 264 7.17 5.43 -6.28
C PHE A 264 7.47 3.94 -6.09
N ARG A 265 7.42 3.39 -4.88
CA ARG A 265 7.44 1.95 -4.65
C ARG A 265 6.48 1.66 -3.51
N PRO A 266 5.16 1.78 -3.76
CA PRO A 266 4.20 1.86 -2.68
C PRO A 266 4.12 0.58 -1.87
N GLU A 267 4.11 0.76 -0.55
CA GLU A 267 3.89 -0.29 0.43
C GLU A 267 2.56 -0.04 1.11
N VAL A 268 1.64 -1.01 1.00
CA VAL A 268 0.38 -1.00 1.73
C VAL A 268 0.56 -1.70 3.07
N ARG A 269 0.05 -1.06 4.12
CA ARG A 269 0.21 -1.47 5.51
C ARG A 269 -1.14 -1.75 6.12
N VAL A 270 -1.36 -2.98 6.57
CA VAL A 270 -2.59 -3.39 7.25
C VAL A 270 -2.30 -3.56 8.74
N PRO A 271 -3.04 -2.88 9.64
CA PRO A 271 -2.79 -3.00 11.08
C PRO A 271 -3.05 -4.42 11.59
N ARG A 272 -2.08 -4.93 12.35
CA ARG A 272 -2.12 -6.08 13.27
C ARG A 272 -2.38 -7.47 12.69
N MET A 273 -3.39 -7.64 11.85
CA MET A 273 -3.70 -8.91 11.20
C MET A 273 -4.48 -8.73 9.90
N PHE A 274 -4.31 -9.60 8.93
CA PHE A 274 -5.13 -9.65 7.72
C PHE A 274 -5.77 -11.04 7.61
N GLY A 275 -7.04 -11.07 7.23
CA GLY A 275 -7.80 -12.29 7.07
C GLY A 275 -8.65 -12.21 5.80
N ALA A 276 -8.59 -13.25 4.97
CA ALA A 276 -9.42 -13.39 3.78
C ALA A 276 -9.94 -14.82 3.66
N THR A 277 -11.20 -14.98 3.22
CA THR A 277 -11.77 -16.31 3.02
C THR A 277 -11.29 -16.92 1.72
N LYS A 278 -11.28 -18.26 1.64
CA LYS A 278 -10.95 -18.96 0.38
C LYS A 278 -11.81 -18.42 -0.77
N GLY A 279 -11.16 -17.97 -1.84
CA GLY A 279 -11.81 -17.32 -2.99
C GLY A 279 -11.63 -15.80 -3.04
N ASP A 280 -11.33 -15.15 -1.91
CA ASP A 280 -11.06 -13.69 -1.87
C ASP A 280 -9.58 -13.34 -2.08
N TYR A 281 -8.74 -14.36 -2.29
CA TYR A 281 -7.32 -14.22 -2.49
C TYR A 281 -6.82 -15.26 -3.50
N GLN A 282 -5.71 -14.95 -4.16
CA GLN A 282 -4.98 -15.85 -5.04
C GLN A 282 -3.72 -16.32 -4.32
N VAL A 283 -3.38 -17.60 -4.49
CA VAL A 283 -2.12 -18.17 -4.01
C VAL A 283 -1.29 -18.60 -5.21
N ILE A 284 -0.06 -18.12 -5.26
CA ILE A 284 0.96 -18.64 -6.17
C ILE A 284 2.03 -19.31 -5.31
N MET A 285 2.03 -20.63 -5.29
CA MET A 285 3.04 -21.44 -4.63
C MET A 285 4.12 -21.80 -5.65
N HIS A 286 5.32 -21.27 -5.48
CA HIS A 286 6.46 -21.82 -6.20
C HIS A 286 6.89 -23.10 -5.50
N LYS A 287 6.59 -24.25 -6.11
CA LYS A 287 7.16 -25.52 -5.66
C LYS A 287 8.68 -25.39 -5.75
N ASN A 288 9.38 -25.61 -4.65
CA ASN A 288 10.80 -25.91 -4.73
C ASN A 288 10.92 -27.20 -5.55
N THR A 289 11.28 -27.09 -6.82
CA THR A 289 11.96 -28.20 -7.50
C THR A 289 13.27 -28.39 -6.75
N LEU A 290 13.27 -29.41 -5.89
CA LEU A 290 14.49 -30.01 -5.34
C LEU A 290 15.34 -30.55 -6.49
#